data_AF-A0AAW2BZ60-F1
#
_entry.id   AF-A0AAW2BZ60-F1
#
_cell.length_a   1.000
_cell.length_b   1.000
_cell.length_c   1.000
_cell.angle_alpha   90.00
_cell.angle_beta   90.00
_cell.angle_gamma   90.00
#
_symmetry.space_group_name_H-M   'P 1'
#
loop_
_entity.id
_entity.type
_entity.pdbx_description
1 polymer ?
#
loop_
_entity_poly.entity_id
_entity_poly.type
_entity_poly.pdbx_seq_one_letter_code
_entity_poly.pdbx_strand_id
1 'polypeptide(L)'
;MQKTTRVGVVIRDSNGLVVAALSRKLNSPLAALEVEANAFEAGIRFARDVGISEFTIEGDSLVVYNSLRGHSDPPSSVAHVITGILRMYGVGSQIDFSHVKR
;
A
#
# COMPACT_ATOMS: atom_id res chain seq x y z
N MET A 1 -15.18 -23.34 -4.03
CA MET A 1 -13.97 -22.69 -4.60
C MET A 1 -13.42 -21.73 -3.55
N GLN A 2 -12.15 -21.85 -3.13
CA GLN A 2 -11.55 -20.89 -2.19
C GLN A 2 -11.36 -19.54 -2.90
N LYS A 3 -11.94 -18.46 -2.35
CA LYS A 3 -11.79 -17.11 -2.89
C LYS A 3 -10.35 -16.68 -2.68
N THR A 4 -9.56 -16.71 -3.76
CA THR A 4 -8.17 -16.24 -3.74
C THR A 4 -8.18 -14.71 -3.81
N THR A 5 -7.47 -14.03 -2.91
CA THR A 5 -7.21 -12.60 -3.02
C THR A 5 -5.82 -12.36 -3.63
N ARG A 6 -5.67 -11.23 -4.32
CA ARG A 6 -4.41 -10.83 -4.96
C ARG A 6 -4.16 -9.36 -4.70
N VAL A 7 -2.89 -8.99 -4.69
CA VAL A 7 -2.40 -7.63 -4.68
C VAL A 7 -1.69 -7.37 -6.00
N GLY A 8 -1.99 -6.23 -6.61
CA GLY A 8 -1.25 -5.69 -7.75
C GLY A 8 -0.68 -4.33 -7.37
N VAL A 9 0.58 -4.08 -7.75
CA VAL A 9 1.23 -2.77 -7.59
C VAL A 9 1.93 -2.43 -8.89
N VAL A 10 1.85 -1.17 -9.29
CA VAL A 10 2.58 -0.60 -10.42
C VAL A 10 3.37 0.60 -9.91
N ILE A 11 4.65 0.66 -10.24
CA ILE A 11 5.49 1.83 -10.00
C ILE A 11 5.65 2.56 -11.32
N ARG A 12 5.41 3.86 -11.31
CA ARG A 12 5.58 4.74 -12.46
C ARG A 12 6.64 5.80 -12.17
N ASP A 13 7.36 6.23 -13.20
CA ASP A 13 8.21 7.41 -13.12
C ASP A 13 7.39 8.71 -13.19
N SER A 14 8.06 9.86 -13.11
CA SER A 14 7.43 11.18 -13.21
C SER A 14 6.80 11.48 -14.57
N ASN A 15 7.14 10.73 -15.62
CA ASN A 15 6.49 10.81 -16.93
C ASN A 15 5.25 9.90 -17.03
N GLY A 16 4.93 9.17 -15.95
CA GLY A 16 3.82 8.21 -15.90
C GLY A 16 4.13 6.87 -16.55
N LEU A 17 5.38 6.61 -16.94
CA LEU A 17 5.82 5.35 -17.54
C LEU A 17 6.03 4.29 -16.48
N VAL A 18 5.59 3.06 -16.76
CA VAL A 18 5.76 1.93 -15.83
C VAL A 18 7.23 1.53 -15.78
N VAL A 19 7.82 1.58 -14.59
CA VAL A 19 9.22 1.18 -14.34
C VAL A 19 9.32 -0.17 -13.65
N ALA A 20 8.29 -0.56 -12.89
CA ALA A 20 8.23 -1.86 -12.24
C ALA A 20 6.78 -2.26 -11.94
N ALA A 21 6.49 -3.56 -11.88
CA ALA A 21 5.17 -4.07 -11.52
C ALA A 21 5.28 -5.34 -10.66
N LEU A 22 4.36 -5.50 -9.71
CA LEU A 22 4.24 -6.64 -8.81
C LEU A 22 2.82 -7.19 -8.89
N SER A 23 2.69 -8.52 -8.99
CA SER A 23 1.42 -9.22 -8.79
C SER A 23 1.66 -10.39 -7.84
N ARG A 24 1.03 -10.34 -6.65
CA ARG A 24 1.20 -11.34 -5.60
C ARG A 24 -0.14 -11.95 -5.23
N LYS A 25 -0.18 -13.28 -5.17
CA LYS A 25 -1.29 -14.03 -4.58
C LYS A 25 -1.19 -14.01 -3.06
N LEU A 26 -2.29 -13.70 -2.38
CA LEU A 26 -2.37 -13.82 -0.93
C LEU A 26 -2.88 -15.22 -0.58
N ASN A 27 -2.33 -15.79 0.49
CA ASN A 27 -2.61 -17.17 0.91
C ASN A 27 -3.90 -17.31 1.72
N SER A 28 -4.64 -16.21 1.92
CA SER A 28 -5.87 -16.15 2.72
C SER A 28 -6.99 -15.40 1.99
N PRO A 29 -8.26 -15.79 2.19
CA PRO A 29 -9.41 -15.02 1.72
C PRO A 29 -9.60 -13.79 2.62
N LEU A 30 -8.96 -12.68 2.26
CA LEU A 30 -9.08 -11.41 2.98
C LEU A 30 -10.30 -10.61 2.52
N ALA A 31 -10.83 -9.77 3.42
CA ALA A 31 -11.82 -8.76 3.08
C ALA A 31 -11.19 -7.63 2.22
N ALA A 32 -12.03 -6.87 1.51
CA ALA A 32 -11.54 -5.81 0.62
C ALA A 32 -10.60 -4.83 1.33
N LEU A 33 -10.99 -4.35 2.53
CA LEU A 33 -10.17 -3.43 3.30
C LEU A 33 -8.78 -4.00 3.67
N GLU A 34 -8.74 -5.29 4.04
CA GLU A 34 -7.49 -5.98 4.37
C GLU A 34 -6.61 -6.17 3.11
N VAL A 35 -7.22 -6.46 1.96
CA VAL A 35 -6.50 -6.53 0.67
C VAL A 35 -5.89 -5.18 0.32
N GLU A 36 -6.65 -4.08 0.43
CA GLU A 36 -6.15 -2.74 0.13
C GLU A 36 -5.01 -2.34 1.09
N ALA A 37 -5.16 -2.57 2.41
CA ALA A 37 -4.07 -2.31 3.36
C ALA A 37 -2.80 -3.12 3.02
N ASN A 38 -2.95 -4.39 2.66
CA ASN A 38 -1.84 -5.24 2.21
C ASN A 38 -1.25 -4.77 0.88
N ALA A 39 -2.03 -4.12 0.00
CA ALA A 39 -1.55 -3.54 -1.24
C ALA A 39 -0.67 -2.32 -0.98
N PHE A 40 -1.05 -1.44 -0.06
CA PHE A 40 -0.21 -0.31 0.38
C PHE A 40 1.12 -0.81 0.95
N GLU A 41 1.09 -1.78 1.87
CA GLU A 41 2.30 -2.34 2.45
C GLU A 41 3.20 -3.01 1.39
N ALA A 42 2.60 -3.78 0.48
CA ALA A 42 3.33 -4.40 -0.61
C ALA A 42 3.99 -3.37 -1.54
N GLY A 43 3.31 -2.26 -1.82
CA GLY A 43 3.84 -1.22 -2.70
C GLY A 43 5.04 -0.50 -2.10
N ILE A 44 4.99 -0.18 -0.79
CA ILE A 44 6.12 0.44 -0.09
C ILE A 44 7.33 -0.49 -0.07
N ARG A 45 7.13 -1.76 0.25
CA ARG A 45 8.22 -2.76 0.22
C ARG A 45 8.78 -2.92 -1.18
N PHE A 46 7.92 -3.00 -2.18
CA PHE A 46 8.33 -3.16 -3.58
C PHE A 46 9.14 -1.96 -4.08
N ALA A 47 8.73 -0.72 -3.76
CA ALA A 47 9.47 0.49 -4.08
C ALA A 47 10.89 0.45 -3.47
N ARG A 48 11.00 0.03 -2.20
CA ARG A 48 12.29 -0.14 -1.54
C ARG A 48 13.14 -1.23 -2.20
N ASP A 49 12.54 -2.37 -2.56
CA ASP A 49 13.23 -3.49 -3.20
C ASP A 49 13.82 -3.09 -4.57
N VAL A 50 13.18 -2.15 -5.28
CA VAL A 50 13.69 -1.60 -6.55
C VAL A 50 14.58 -0.35 -6.37
N GLY A 51 14.90 0.03 -5.13
CA GLY A 51 15.82 1.12 -4.82
C GLY A 51 15.20 2.53 -4.87
N ILE A 52 13.88 2.66 -4.81
CA ILE A 52 13.18 3.95 -4.79
C ILE A 52 12.86 4.34 -3.35
N SER A 53 13.36 5.50 -2.93
CA SER A 53 13.20 6.03 -1.55
C SER A 53 12.28 7.23 -1.44
N GLU A 54 11.90 7.84 -2.56
CA GLU A 54 11.01 8.99 -2.65
C GLU A 54 9.90 8.69 -3.64
N PHE A 55 8.66 8.61 -3.15
CA PHE A 55 7.50 8.26 -3.97
C PHE A 55 6.19 8.65 -3.28
N THR A 56 5.14 8.77 -4.08
CA THR A 56 3.76 8.81 -3.58
C THR A 56 3.13 7.46 -3.83
N ILE A 57 2.51 6.88 -2.79
CA ILE A 57 1.69 5.69 -2.95
C ILE A 57 0.22 6.06 -3.13
N GLU A 58 -0.38 5.53 -4.19
CA GLU A 58 -1.75 5.80 -4.57
C GLU A 58 -2.64 4.58 -4.31
N GLY A 59 -3.85 4.79 -3.81
CA GLY A 59 -4.85 3.73 -3.66
C GLY A 59 -6.28 4.22 -3.46
N ASP A 60 -7.24 3.33 -3.65
CA ASP A 60 -8.68 3.65 -3.66
C ASP A 60 -9.37 3.52 -2.29
N SER A 61 -8.66 3.03 -1.29
CA SER A 61 -9.22 2.89 0.05
C SER A 61 -9.05 4.17 0.85
N LEU A 62 -10.11 4.98 0.89
CA LEU A 62 -10.16 6.19 1.72
C LEU A 62 -9.93 5.87 3.21
N VAL A 63 -10.38 4.69 3.68
CA VAL A 63 -10.17 4.23 5.06
C VAL A 63 -8.67 4.04 5.33
N VAL A 64 -7.97 3.33 4.46
CA VAL A 64 -6.52 3.11 4.59
C VAL A 64 -5.76 4.43 4.51
N TYR A 65 -6.12 5.28 3.54
CA TYR A 65 -5.55 6.62 3.41
C TYR A 65 -5.70 7.45 4.69
N ASN A 66 -6.92 7.55 5.23
CA ASN A 66 -7.16 8.34 6.44
C ASN A 66 -6.42 7.79 7.66
N SER A 67 -6.33 6.47 7.80
CA SER A 67 -5.53 5.85 8.87
C SER A 67 -4.03 6.13 8.73
N LEU A 68 -3.49 6.11 7.52
CA LEU A 68 -2.06 6.39 7.26
C LEU A 68 -1.73 7.87 7.48
N ARG A 69 -2.67 8.78 7.18
CA ARG A 69 -2.53 10.23 7.41
C ARG A 69 -2.81 10.65 8.85
N GLY A 70 -3.23 9.72 9.72
CA GLY A 70 -3.61 10.03 11.11
C GLY A 70 -4.92 10.82 11.24
N HIS A 71 -5.76 10.83 10.20
CA HIS A 71 -7.08 11.49 10.24
C HIS A 71 -8.11 10.67 11.02
N SER A 72 -7.89 9.37 11.17
CA SER A 72 -8.77 8.46 11.91
C SER A 72 -8.00 7.24 12.43
N ASP A 73 -8.43 6.68 13.55
CA ASP A 73 -7.87 5.42 14.04
C ASP A 73 -8.08 4.26 13.04
N PRO A 74 -7.09 3.38 12.85
CA PRO A 74 -7.25 2.24 11.97
C PRO A 74 -8.23 1.22 12.53
N PRO A 75 -9.14 0.65 11.70
CA PRO A 75 -9.95 -0.49 12.09
C PRO A 75 -9.08 -1.65 12.57
N SER A 76 -9.54 -2.41 13.56
CA SER A 76 -8.77 -3.49 14.19
C SER A 76 -8.29 -4.54 13.19
N SER A 77 -9.05 -4.82 12.13
CA SER A 77 -8.68 -5.76 11.06
C SER A 77 -7.42 -5.35 10.29
N VAL A 78 -7.11 -4.05 10.20
CA VAL A 78 -5.95 -3.53 9.46
C VAL A 78 -4.93 -2.80 10.33
N ALA A 79 -5.21 -2.57 11.60
CA ALA A 79 -4.35 -1.82 12.53
C ALA A 79 -2.90 -2.32 12.57
N HIS A 80 -2.69 -3.64 12.50
CA HIS A 80 -1.36 -4.22 12.47
C HIS A 80 -0.59 -3.87 11.19
N VAL A 81 -1.26 -3.88 10.02
CA VAL A 81 -0.67 -3.50 8.73
C VAL A 81 -0.34 -2.02 8.71
N ILE A 82 -1.28 -1.16 9.15
CA ILE A 82 -1.09 0.28 9.23
C ILE A 82 0.09 0.63 10.15
N THR A 83 0.15 0.01 11.33
CA THR A 83 1.28 0.19 12.25
C THR A 83 2.60 -0.28 11.63
N GLY A 84 2.57 -1.39 10.88
CA GLY A 84 3.71 -1.89 10.12
C GLY A 84 4.22 -0.87 9.11
N ILE A 85 3.32 -0.29 8.30
CA ILE A 85 3.63 0.78 7.35
C ILE A 85 4.22 2.00 8.06
N LEU A 86 3.59 2.47 9.14
CA LEU A 86 4.06 3.62 9.93
C LEU A 86 5.45 3.42 10.56
N ARG A 87 5.88 2.18 10.76
CA ARG A 87 7.25 1.86 11.21
C ARG A 87 8.27 1.79 10.07
N MET A 88 7.83 1.67 8.81
CA MET A 88 8.74 1.64 7.66
C MET A 88 9.32 3.02 7.32
N TYR A 89 8.75 4.10 7.86
CA TYR A 89 9.32 5.44 7.74
C TYR A 89 10.64 5.48 8.52
N GLY A 90 11.76 5.40 7.80
CA GLY A 90 13.06 5.74 8.35
C GLY A 90 13.22 7.26 8.45
N VAL A 91 14.14 7.72 9.29
CA VAL A 91 14.61 9.12 9.25
C VAL A 91 15.06 9.43 7.82
N GLY A 92 14.38 10.36 7.14
CA GLY A 92 14.68 10.77 5.76
C GLY A 92 13.87 10.10 4.64
N SER A 93 12.89 9.24 4.94
CA SER A 93 11.99 8.69 3.91
C SER A 93 10.93 9.73 3.51
N GLN A 94 10.89 10.11 2.23
CA GLN A 94 9.86 10.99 1.67
C GLN A 94 8.79 10.13 1.00
N ILE A 95 7.92 9.54 1.82
CA ILE A 95 6.76 8.76 1.35
C ILE A 95 5.51 9.60 1.59
N ASP A 96 4.79 9.91 0.51
CA ASP A 96 3.46 10.54 0.60
C ASP A 96 2.36 9.57 0.17
N PHE A 97 1.12 9.89 0.52
CA PHE A 97 -0.05 9.06 0.29
C PHE A 97 -1.09 9.89 -0.46
N SER A 98 -1.65 9.30 -1.50
CA SER A 98 -2.75 9.90 -2.24
C SER A 98 -3.91 8.92 -2.35
N HIS A 99 -5.12 9.43 -2.14
CA HIS A 99 -6.32 8.67 -2.42
C HIS A 99 -6.77 8.97 -3.85
N VAL A 100 -6.93 7.92 -4.65
CA VAL A 100 -7.42 8.02 -6.04
C VAL A 100 -8.78 7.32 -6.15
N LYS A 101 -9.69 7.89 -6.93
CA LYS A 101 -10.97 7.21 -7.24
C LYS A 101 -10.72 6.06 -8.21
N ARG A 102 -11.48 4.97 -8.05
CA ARG A 102 -11.54 3.86 -9.01
C ARG A 102 -12.14 4.28 -10.35
#